data_AF-A0A2H0BUR9-F1
#
_entry.id   AF-A0A2H0BUR9-F1
#
_cell.length_a   1.000
_cell.length_b   1.000
_cell.length_c   1.000
_cell.angle_alpha   90.00
_cell.angle_beta   90.00
_cell.angle_gamma   90.00
#
_symmetry.space_group_name_H-M   'P 1'
#
loop_
_entity.id
_entity.type
_entity.pdbx_description
1 polymer ?
#
loop_
_entity_poly.entity_id
_entity_poly.type
_entity_poly.pdbx_seq_one_letter_code
_entity_poly.pdbx_strand_id
1 'polypeptide(L)'
;MELPGGAKNEGESPEDTIRRELLEKTGYTAEFYFVTRCLECGYSNTDRHCFVATHCKKVSEQQLDENEYVEVITMTLDDFRKHLRTALD
;
A
#
# COMPACT_ATOMS: atom_id res chain seq x y z
N MET A 1 -12.09 -1.22 -2.58
CA MET A 1 -10.98 -1.03 -1.60
C MET A 1 -9.67 -1.35 -2.28
N GLU A 2 -8.61 -0.66 -1.88
CA GLU A 2 -7.26 -0.87 -2.41
C GLU A 2 -6.27 -1.01 -1.25
N LEU A 3 -5.10 -1.60 -1.53
CA LEU A 3 -3.98 -1.64 -0.58
C LEU A 3 -3.22 -0.30 -0.66
N PRO A 4 -2.63 0.19 0.44
CA PRO A 4 -1.83 1.40 0.41
C PRO A 4 -0.59 1.23 -0.48
N GLY A 5 -0.27 2.27 -1.25
CA GLY A 5 0.87 2.33 -2.14
C GLY A 5 0.74 3.48 -3.12
N GLY A 6 1.78 3.69 -3.93
CA GLY A 6 1.82 4.76 -4.92
C GLY A 6 3.05 4.68 -5.81
N ALA A 7 3.25 5.73 -6.59
CA ALA A 7 4.34 5.80 -7.54
C ALA A 7 5.67 6.11 -6.85
N LYS A 8 6.73 5.57 -7.42
CA LYS A 8 8.10 5.83 -6.98
C LYS A 8 8.54 7.23 -7.43
N ASN A 9 9.10 8.01 -6.50
CA ASN A 9 9.73 9.28 -6.88
C ASN A 9 11.10 9.05 -7.56
N GLU A 10 11.61 10.07 -8.24
CA GLU A 10 12.93 9.98 -8.84
C GLU A 10 14.00 9.69 -7.77
N GLY A 11 14.79 8.64 -7.99
CA GLY A 11 15.85 8.19 -7.07
C GLY A 11 15.38 7.31 -5.90
N GLU A 12 14.08 7.14 -5.66
CA GLU A 12 13.60 6.24 -4.59
C GLU A 12 13.85 4.77 -4.93
N SER A 13 14.13 3.98 -3.89
CA SER A 13 13.99 2.52 -3.95
C SER A 13 12.51 2.13 -3.76
N PRO A 14 12.08 0.93 -4.22
CA PRO A 14 10.74 0.42 -3.92
C PRO A 14 10.43 0.36 -2.42
N GLU A 15 11.43 0.04 -1.59
CA GLU A 15 11.33 0.02 -0.13
C GLU A 15 11.09 1.42 0.46
N ASP A 16 11.82 2.43 -0.01
CA ASP A 16 11.62 3.81 0.44
C ASP A 16 10.24 4.33 0.03
N THR A 17 9.82 3.99 -1.20
CA THR A 17 8.50 4.36 -1.75
C THR A 17 7.39 3.83 -0.86
N ILE A 18 7.37 2.51 -0.58
CA ILE A 18 6.26 1.92 0.20
C ILE A 18 6.26 2.39 1.66
N ARG A 19 7.43 2.70 2.23
CA ARG A 19 7.54 3.31 3.56
C ARG A 19 6.90 4.69 3.62
N ARG A 20 7.22 5.53 2.64
CA ARG A 20 6.66 6.88 2.52
C ARG A 20 5.15 6.81 2.28
N GLU A 21 4.72 6.06 1.26
CA GLU A 21 3.31 5.93 0.87
C GLU A 21 2.44 5.39 2.01
N LEU A 22 2.89 4.38 2.76
CA LEU A 22 2.15 3.88 3.91
C LEU A 22 1.99 4.98 4.98
N LEU A 23 3.05 5.72 5.28
CA LEU A 23 3.03 6.77 6.30
C LEU A 23 2.15 7.94 5.88
N GLU A 24 2.30 8.44 4.66
CA GLU A 24 1.50 9.55 4.11
C GLU A 24 0.01 9.19 4.09
N LYS A 25 -0.33 8.02 3.54
CA LYS A 25 -1.74 7.63 3.32
C LYS A 25 -2.45 7.12 4.55
N THR A 26 -1.73 6.63 5.55
CA THR A 26 -2.36 5.94 6.69
C THR A 26 -1.86 6.40 8.06
N GLY A 27 -0.71 7.07 8.13
CA GLY A 27 -0.05 7.42 9.37
C GLY A 27 0.69 6.27 10.06
N TYR A 28 0.82 5.11 9.41
CA TYR A 28 1.49 3.93 9.95
C TYR A 28 2.95 3.81 9.49
N THR A 29 3.80 3.35 10.40
CA THR A 29 5.13 2.80 10.08
C THR A 29 5.15 1.29 10.29
N ALA A 30 6.06 0.58 9.63
CA ALA A 30 6.12 -0.87 9.65
C ALA A 30 7.51 -1.44 9.28
N GLU A 31 7.65 -2.75 9.50
CA GLU A 31 8.71 -3.56 8.90
C GLU A 31 8.20 -4.15 7.58
N PHE A 32 8.98 -4.02 6.52
CA PHE A 32 8.57 -4.39 5.16
C PHE A 32 9.40 -5.56 4.65
N TYR A 33 8.71 -6.52 4.05
CA TYR A 33 9.31 -7.69 3.40
C TYR A 33 8.87 -7.73 1.95
N PHE A 34 9.84 -7.74 1.03
CA PHE A 34 9.58 -7.88 -0.40
C PHE A 34 8.96 -9.26 -0.69
N VAL A 35 7.88 -9.27 -1.46
CA VAL A 35 7.18 -10.49 -1.88
C VAL A 35 7.49 -10.80 -3.33
N THR A 36 7.20 -9.85 -4.21
CA THR A 36 7.32 -10.06 -5.66
C THR A 36 7.32 -8.74 -6.43
N ARG A 37 7.74 -8.84 -7.69
CA ARG A 37 7.59 -7.82 -8.71
C ARG A 37 6.76 -8.41 -9.84
N CYS A 38 5.70 -7.72 -10.25
CA CYS A 38 4.88 -8.13 -11.39
C CYS A 38 4.71 -6.99 -12.38
N LEU A 39 4.55 -7.32 -13.66
CA LEU A 39 4.17 -6.36 -14.69
C LEU A 39 2.66 -6.15 -14.63
N GLU A 40 2.22 -4.90 -14.84
CA GLU A 40 0.81 -4.51 -14.83
C GLU A 40 0.02 -5.26 -15.90
N CYS A 41 0.47 -5.17 -17.16
CA CYS A 41 -0.17 -5.81 -18.32
C CYS A 41 0.80 -5.85 -19.52
N GLY A 42 0.44 -6.61 -20.57
CA GLY A 42 1.26 -6.75 -21.78
C GLY A 42 1.42 -5.50 -22.65
N TYR A 43 0.74 -4.40 -22.31
CA TYR A 43 0.78 -3.13 -23.03
C TYR A 43 1.46 -2.01 -22.23
N SER A 44 1.96 -2.31 -21.03
CA SER A 44 2.62 -1.35 -20.14
C SER A 44 4.00 -1.85 -19.72
N ASN A 45 4.91 -0.93 -19.48
CA ASN A 45 6.18 -1.19 -18.80
C ASN A 45 6.10 -0.95 -17.29
N THR A 46 4.93 -0.57 -16.76
CA THR A 46 4.70 -0.43 -15.33
C THR A 46 4.86 -1.79 -14.66
N ASP A 47 5.70 -1.81 -13.62
CA ASP A 47 5.75 -2.90 -12.67
C ASP A 47 5.23 -2.47 -11.31
N ARG A 48 4.77 -3.44 -10.53
CA ARG A 48 4.38 -3.28 -9.14
C ARG A 48 5.32 -4.08 -8.28
N HIS A 49 5.88 -3.42 -7.27
CA HIS A 49 6.70 -4.04 -6.24
C HIS A 49 5.81 -4.25 -5.01
N CYS A 50 5.53 -5.50 -4.69
CA CYS A 50 4.59 -5.88 -3.64
C CYS A 50 5.34 -6.26 -2.36
N PHE A 51 4.88 -5.72 -1.23
CA PHE A 51 5.46 -5.94 0.09
C PHE A 51 4.41 -6.44 1.08
N VAL A 52 4.86 -7.17 2.09
CA VAL A 52 4.10 -7.38 3.32
C VAL A 52 4.66 -6.44 4.39
N ALA A 53 3.78 -5.60 4.95
CA ALA A 53 4.08 -4.77 6.11
C ALA A 53 3.64 -5.50 7.40
N THR A 54 4.55 -5.60 8.37
CA THR A 54 4.26 -6.18 9.69
C THR A 54 4.69 -5.22 10.80
N HIS A 55 4.28 -5.50 12.03
CA HIS A 55 4.57 -4.63 13.18
C HIS A 55 4.11 -3.18 12.96
N CYS A 56 2.98 -3.00 12.25
CA CYS A 56 2.43 -1.70 11.92
C CYS A 56 2.07 -0.91 13.18
N LYS A 57 2.54 0.33 13.28
CA LYS A 57 2.24 1.26 14.38
C LYS A 57 1.77 2.60 13.81
N LYS A 58 0.62 3.10 14.27
CA LYS A 58 0.17 4.45 13.94
C LYS A 58 1.05 5.44 14.70
N VAL A 59 1.77 6.28 13.97
CA VAL A 59 2.75 7.25 14.53
C VAL A 59 2.43 8.68 14.14
N SER A 60 1.56 8.88 13.15
CA SER A 60 1.06 10.20 12.77
C SER A 60 -0.39 10.09 12.29
N GLU A 61 -0.99 11.25 12.03
CA GLU A 61 -2.17 11.33 11.17
C GLU A 61 -1.76 11.28 9.69
N GLN A 62 -2.77 11.10 8.84
CA GLN A 62 -2.65 11.04 7.39
C GLN A 62 -2.23 12.39 6.81
N GLN A 63 -1.34 12.36 5.81
CA GLN A 63 -0.78 13.50 5.09
C GLN A 63 -0.94 13.23 3.60
N LEU A 64 -2.07 13.66 3.04
CA LEU A 64 -2.40 13.46 1.63
C LEU A 64 -1.91 14.61 0.77
N ASP A 65 -1.60 14.29 -0.49
CA ASP A 65 -1.47 15.30 -1.53
C ASP A 65 -2.83 15.93 -1.86
N GLU A 66 -2.80 17.13 -2.46
CA GLU A 66 -3.99 17.92 -2.78
C GLU A 66 -5.03 17.18 -3.66
N ASN A 67 -4.59 16.17 -4.41
CA ASN A 67 -5.41 15.41 -5.35
C ASN A 67 -5.80 14.02 -4.83
N GLU A 68 -5.48 13.70 -3.57
CA GLU A 68 -5.80 12.40 -2.96
C GLU A 68 -6.98 12.50 -2.00
N TYR A 69 -7.86 11.51 -2.04
CA TYR A 69 -9.01 11.38 -1.15
C TYR A 69 -9.07 9.93 -0.66
N VAL A 70 -8.54 9.68 0.54
CA VAL A 70 -8.34 8.34 1.08
C VAL A 70 -8.97 8.23 2.47
N GLU A 71 -9.73 7.16 2.68
CA GLU A 71 -10.21 6.72 4.00
C GLU A 71 -9.50 5.42 4.41
N VAL A 72 -8.95 5.38 5.62
CA VAL A 72 -8.24 4.20 6.14
C VAL A 72 -9.22 3.26 6.81
N ILE A 73 -9.37 2.06 6.23
CA ILE A 73 -10.15 0.96 6.82
C ILE A 73 -9.19 -0.07 7.40
N THR A 74 -9.31 -0.35 8.69
CA THR A 74 -8.61 -1.47 9.35
C THR A 74 -9.56 -2.65 9.52
N MET A 75 -9.06 -3.86 9.27
CA MET A 75 -9.84 -5.08 9.40
C MET A 75 -8.97 -6.24 9.85
N THR A 76 -9.61 -7.27 10.42
CA THR A 76 -8.89 -8.51 10.75
C THR A 76 -8.49 -9.25 9.48
N LEU A 77 -7.47 -10.10 9.58
CA LEU A 77 -7.04 -10.92 8.43
C LEU A 77 -8.17 -11.85 7.93
N ASP A 78 -9.04 -12.31 8.82
CA ASP A 78 -10.16 -13.16 8.46
C ASP A 78 -11.26 -12.38 7.73
N ASP A 79 -11.58 -11.16 8.17
CA ASP A 79 -12.49 -10.26 7.44
C ASP A 79 -11.93 -9.89 6.07
N PHE A 80 -10.62 -9.61 5.97
CA PHE A 80 -9.95 -9.34 4.70
C PHE A 80 -10.07 -10.53 3.74
N ARG A 81 -9.79 -11.75 4.22
CA ARG A 81 -9.94 -12.98 3.43
C ARG A 81 -11.38 -13.22 3.00
N LYS A 82 -12.34 -12.91 3.87
CA LYS A 82 -13.76 -13.00 3.53
C LYS A 82 -14.10 -12.01 2.43
N HIS A 83 -13.72 -10.74 2.58
CA HIS A 83 -13.94 -9.69 1.58
C HIS A 83 -13.38 -10.06 0.21
N LEU A 84 -12.14 -10.55 0.14
CA LEU A 84 -11.52 -11.00 -1.13
C LEU A 84 -12.28 -12.14 -1.82
N ARG A 85 -12.96 -13.00 -1.06
CA ARG A 85 -13.66 -14.19 -1.59
C ARG A 85 -15.11 -13.91 -1.94
N THR A 86 -15.73 -12.92 -1.32
CA THR A 86 -17.16 -12.66 -1.52
C THR A 86 -17.45 -11.72 -2.67
N ALA A 87 -16.47 -10.95 -3.16
CA ALA A 87 -16.54 -10.08 -4.34
C ALA A 87 -17.97 -9.60 -4.66
N LEU A 88 -18.61 -8.99 -3.66
CA LEU A 88 -19.94 -8.40 -3.74
C LEU A 88 -19.91 -7.15 -2.85
N ASP A 89 -20.23 -6.05 -3.54
CA ASP A 89 -20.34 -4.64 -3.15
C ASP A 89 -19.02 -3.84 -3.11
#